data_AF-A0A7Y4XL42-F1
#
_entry.id   AF-A0A7Y4XL42-F1
#
_cell.length_a   1.000
_cell.length_b   1.000
_cell.length_c   1.000
_cell.angle_alpha   90.00
_cell.angle_beta   90.00
_cell.angle_gamma   90.00
#
_symmetry.space_group_name_H-M   'P 1'
#
loop_
_entity.id
_entity.type
_entity.pdbx_description
1 polymer ?
#
loop_
_entity_poly.entity_id
_entity_poly.type
_entity_poly.pdbx_seq_one_letter_code
_entity_poly.pdbx_strand_id
1 'polypeptide(L)'
;MTQIIAVVNMKGGVGKTSTVISLADAIGATSRSSVLVIDVDTQANASFCLLGEDLRATISSGKTVDTFLRRALTEKPAPNISEYIRRNVSNTLARGKQANISLLASSTDLRVSEREVIRELSRSGETLDGVEVKLLNALRHHIATLGEEFDYIIVDCAPGISPFTSAAIGMADLVVLPTIPDFLSDLGLHSFIANFGPNLPFAVAKKKPRVLFTRSQARGKRSRLWNPARGKNEMINTHKKYEDEIRKRSTAKDAGFMVFKQSIDESPAMPAAMAMGGVVGKTVTFQQKYPGSLGDAVIAVKDEILEVLK
;
A
#
# COMPACT_ATOMS: atom_id res chain seq x y z
N MET A 1 9.69 17.09 7.57
CA MET A 1 10.21 15.76 7.18
C MET A 1 9.07 14.83 6.76
N THR A 2 9.04 14.50 5.48
CA THR A 2 8.07 13.57 4.87
C THR A 2 8.10 12.19 5.52
N GLN A 3 6.92 11.62 5.79
CA GLN A 3 6.76 10.25 6.29
C GLN A 3 6.35 9.31 5.16
N ILE A 4 7.02 8.16 5.03
CA ILE A 4 6.78 7.19 3.97
C ILE A 4 6.10 5.94 4.54
N ILE A 5 4.97 5.55 3.94
CA ILE A 5 4.18 4.39 4.32
C ILE A 5 4.14 3.42 3.14
N ALA A 6 4.63 2.20 3.32
CA ALA A 6 4.47 1.15 2.32
C ALA A 6 3.31 0.22 2.70
N VAL A 7 2.38 -0.02 1.77
CA VAL A 7 1.26 -0.94 1.97
C VAL A 7 1.53 -2.22 1.19
N VAL A 8 1.81 -3.31 1.91
CA VAL A 8 2.32 -4.56 1.31
C VAL A 8 1.58 -5.78 1.84
N ASN A 9 1.40 -6.78 0.99
CA ASN A 9 1.05 -8.15 1.38
C ASN A 9 1.28 -9.09 0.20
N MET A 10 1.81 -10.29 0.48
CA MET A 10 2.03 -11.35 -0.51
C MET A 10 0.73 -11.94 -1.07
N LYS A 11 -0.40 -11.79 -0.38
CA LYS A 11 -1.71 -12.23 -0.88
C LYS A 11 -2.43 -11.12 -1.67
N GLY A 12 -3.00 -11.48 -2.82
CA GLY A 12 -3.91 -10.62 -3.58
C GLY A 12 -5.28 -10.48 -2.90
N GLY A 13 -5.99 -9.37 -3.18
CA GLY A 13 -7.39 -9.21 -2.73
C GLY A 13 -7.60 -8.93 -1.23
N VAL A 14 -6.53 -8.70 -0.46
CA VAL A 14 -6.57 -8.36 0.97
C VAL A 14 -6.83 -6.88 1.25
N GLY A 15 -7.07 -6.06 0.22
CA GLY A 15 -7.38 -4.63 0.38
C GLY A 15 -6.17 -3.71 0.48
N LYS A 16 -5.06 -4.01 -0.22
CA LYS A 16 -3.87 -3.12 -0.31
C LYS A 16 -4.22 -1.76 -0.91
N THR A 17 -4.61 -1.74 -2.18
CA THR A 17 -5.04 -0.54 -2.89
C THR A 17 -6.15 0.20 -2.15
N SER A 18 -7.17 -0.51 -1.65
CA SER A 18 -8.24 0.15 -0.89
C SER A 18 -7.75 0.81 0.40
N THR A 19 -6.76 0.22 1.06
CA THR A 19 -6.10 0.84 2.23
C THR A 19 -5.32 2.08 1.80
N VAL A 20 -4.55 2.02 0.70
CA VAL A 20 -3.79 3.17 0.17
C VAL A 20 -4.71 4.34 -0.15
N ILE A 21 -5.76 4.10 -0.95
CA ILE A 21 -6.67 5.16 -1.39
C ILE A 21 -7.47 5.73 -0.21
N SER A 22 -8.05 4.88 0.64
CA SER A 22 -8.82 5.36 1.80
C SER A 22 -7.97 6.10 2.81
N LEU A 23 -6.72 5.67 3.05
CA LEU A 23 -5.78 6.37 3.89
C LEU A 23 -5.37 7.72 3.28
N ALA A 24 -5.05 7.76 1.98
CA ALA A 24 -4.72 9.01 1.29
C ALA A 24 -5.88 10.02 1.38
N ASP A 25 -7.10 9.58 1.07
CA ASP A 25 -8.30 10.39 1.20
C ASP A 25 -8.52 10.85 2.64
N ALA A 26 -8.36 9.98 3.64
CA ALA A 26 -8.53 10.35 5.04
C ALA A 26 -7.49 11.37 5.52
N ILE A 27 -6.21 11.21 5.16
CA ILE A 27 -5.15 12.15 5.50
C ILE A 27 -5.40 13.50 4.81
N GLY A 28 -5.61 13.49 3.49
CA GLY A 28 -5.84 14.71 2.71
C GLY A 28 -7.13 15.44 3.10
N ALA A 29 -8.17 14.70 3.47
CA ALA A 29 -9.46 15.25 3.91
C ALA A 29 -9.44 15.81 5.34
N THR A 30 -8.79 15.12 6.28
CA THR A 30 -8.95 15.41 7.71
C THR A 30 -7.79 16.17 8.33
N SER A 31 -6.57 16.05 7.78
CA SER A 31 -5.37 16.67 8.34
C SER A 31 -4.86 17.86 7.52
N ARG A 32 -5.48 18.17 6.37
CA ARG A 32 -5.00 19.14 5.36
C ARG A 32 -3.58 18.88 4.86
N SER A 33 -3.06 17.68 5.09
CA SER A 33 -1.72 17.29 4.69
C SER A 33 -1.64 16.97 3.21
N SER A 34 -0.49 17.23 2.60
CA SER A 34 -0.20 16.83 1.23
C SER A 34 0.22 15.36 1.18
N VAL A 35 -0.40 14.59 0.29
CA VAL A 35 -0.13 13.16 0.12
C VAL A 35 0.32 12.88 -1.30
N LEU A 36 1.43 12.16 -1.47
CA LEU A 36 1.80 11.54 -2.73
C LEU A 36 1.52 10.04 -2.65
N VAL A 37 0.68 9.55 -3.55
CA VAL A 37 0.53 8.11 -3.78
C VAL A 37 1.53 7.69 -4.86
N ILE A 38 2.32 6.66 -4.58
CA ILE A 38 3.18 6.01 -5.58
C ILE A 38 2.62 4.62 -5.80
N ASP A 39 2.14 4.35 -7.02
CA ASP A 39 1.64 3.03 -7.38
C ASP A 39 2.80 2.22 -7.95
N VAL A 40 3.22 1.16 -7.26
CA VAL A 40 4.20 0.17 -7.74
C VAL A 40 3.55 -1.21 -7.92
N ASP A 41 2.25 -1.25 -8.23
CA ASP A 41 1.57 -2.43 -8.70
C ASP A 41 1.44 -2.41 -10.23
N THR A 42 1.86 -3.49 -10.88
CA THR A 42 1.71 -3.72 -12.33
C THR A 42 0.26 -3.68 -12.81
N GLN A 43 -0.71 -3.89 -11.91
CA GLN A 43 -2.13 -3.78 -12.24
C GLN A 43 -2.64 -2.34 -12.23
N ALA A 44 -1.84 -1.38 -11.75
CA ALA A 44 -2.15 0.05 -11.72
C ALA A 44 -3.50 0.39 -11.06
N ASN A 45 -3.93 -0.42 -10.07
CA ASN A 45 -5.26 -0.28 -9.46
C ASN A 45 -5.40 1.03 -8.68
N ALA A 46 -4.38 1.44 -7.91
CA ALA A 46 -4.41 2.73 -7.21
C ALA A 46 -4.45 3.89 -8.21
N SER A 47 -3.67 3.78 -9.28
CA SER A 47 -3.64 4.77 -10.36
C SER A 47 -5.01 4.92 -11.01
N PHE A 48 -5.68 3.81 -11.33
CA PHE A 48 -7.02 3.83 -11.91
C PHE A 48 -8.07 4.37 -10.92
N CYS A 49 -7.99 3.98 -9.64
CA CYS A 49 -8.90 4.52 -8.62
C CYS A 49 -8.77 6.04 -8.44
N LEU A 50 -7.61 6.64 -8.72
CA LEU A 50 -7.43 8.08 -8.58
C LEU A 50 -7.68 8.86 -9.87
N LEU A 51 -7.31 8.32 -11.03
CA LEU A 51 -7.38 9.02 -12.32
C LEU A 51 -8.56 8.59 -13.19
N GLY A 52 -9.17 7.44 -12.95
CA GLY A 52 -10.17 6.87 -13.84
C GLY A 52 -9.60 6.67 -15.25
N GLU A 53 -10.35 7.09 -16.27
CA GLU A 53 -9.94 6.95 -17.67
C GLU A 53 -8.76 7.85 -18.06
N ASP A 54 -8.50 8.94 -17.33
CA ASP A 54 -7.34 9.83 -17.55
C ASP A 54 -6.00 9.12 -17.31
N LEU A 55 -6.02 7.94 -16.67
CA LEU A 55 -4.85 7.07 -16.57
C LEU A 55 -4.29 6.73 -17.96
N ARG A 56 -5.15 6.55 -18.99
CA ARG A 56 -4.70 6.24 -20.35
C ARG A 56 -3.78 7.32 -20.91
N ALA A 57 -4.16 8.59 -20.77
CA ALA A 57 -3.34 9.71 -21.22
C ALA A 57 -2.01 9.78 -20.44
N THR A 58 -2.04 9.47 -19.13
CA THR A 58 -0.85 9.43 -18.29
C THR A 58 0.14 8.35 -18.77
N ILE A 59 -0.36 7.13 -19.03
CA ILE A 59 0.44 6.02 -19.58
C ILE A 59 0.98 6.38 -20.98
N SER A 60 0.12 6.84 -21.90
CA SER A 60 0.55 7.19 -23.27
C SER A 60 1.59 8.31 -23.31
N SER A 61 1.59 9.22 -22.33
CA SER A 61 2.60 10.27 -22.20
C SER A 61 3.91 9.82 -21.53
N GLY A 62 4.01 8.55 -21.10
CA GLY A 62 5.16 8.00 -20.39
C GLY A 62 5.35 8.56 -18.97
N LYS A 63 4.31 9.16 -18.38
CA LYS A 63 4.37 9.77 -17.04
C LYS A 63 4.03 8.76 -15.95
N THR A 64 4.80 7.69 -15.90
CA THR A 64 4.58 6.54 -15.01
C THR A 64 5.84 6.20 -14.23
N VAL A 65 5.68 5.50 -13.11
CA VAL A 65 6.80 5.07 -12.24
C VAL A 65 7.75 4.14 -12.98
N ASP A 66 7.25 3.28 -13.87
CA ASP A 66 8.07 2.35 -14.65
C ASP A 66 8.99 3.10 -15.62
N THR A 67 8.46 4.08 -16.34
CA THR A 67 9.21 4.90 -17.28
C THR A 67 10.18 5.80 -16.55
N PHE A 68 9.76 6.39 -15.43
CA PHE A 68 10.65 7.17 -14.56
C PHE A 68 11.83 6.33 -14.07
N LEU A 69 11.57 5.17 -13.44
CA LEU A 69 12.61 4.34 -12.83
C LEU A 69 13.58 3.78 -13.87
N ARG A 70 13.07 3.29 -15.01
CA ARG A 70 13.93 2.83 -16.11
C ARG A 70 14.90 3.94 -16.52
N ARG A 71 14.38 5.14 -16.81
CA ARG A 71 15.20 6.29 -17.25
C ARG A 71 16.14 6.80 -16.16
N ALA A 72 15.71 6.83 -14.90
CA ALA A 72 16.54 7.23 -13.76
C ALA A 72 17.77 6.31 -13.57
N LEU A 73 17.67 5.05 -13.97
CA LEU A 73 18.75 4.08 -13.82
C LEU A 73 19.66 3.98 -15.05
N THR A 74 19.15 4.33 -16.23
CA THR A 74 19.86 4.11 -17.51
C THR A 74 20.32 5.39 -18.19
N GLU A 75 19.66 6.52 -17.95
CA GLU A 75 19.97 7.80 -18.61
C GLU A 75 20.85 8.70 -17.74
N LYS A 76 21.68 9.52 -18.39
CA LYS A 76 22.46 10.58 -17.76
C LYS A 76 22.35 11.87 -18.59
N PRO A 77 21.83 12.97 -18.03
CA PRO A 77 21.33 13.12 -16.65
C PRO A 77 20.03 12.32 -16.41
N ALA A 78 19.81 11.90 -15.16
CA ALA A 78 18.56 11.27 -14.76
C ALA A 78 17.40 12.29 -14.83
N PRO A 79 16.17 11.87 -15.19
CA PRO A 79 15.03 12.76 -15.27
C PRO A 79 14.57 13.24 -13.88
N ASN A 80 13.85 14.36 -13.86
CA ASN A 80 13.25 14.89 -12.63
C ASN A 80 11.92 14.19 -12.31
N ILE A 81 11.83 13.55 -11.13
CA ILE A 81 10.63 12.82 -10.69
C ILE A 81 9.37 13.70 -10.67
N SER A 82 9.50 15.00 -10.39
CA SER A 82 8.38 15.95 -10.34
C SER A 82 7.61 16.09 -11.65
N GLU A 83 8.24 15.78 -12.79
CA GLU A 83 7.62 15.82 -14.12
C GLU A 83 6.66 14.65 -14.37
N TYR A 84 6.82 13.58 -13.59
CA TYR A 84 6.03 12.35 -13.64
C TYR A 84 4.88 12.35 -12.63
N ILE A 85 4.88 13.29 -11.67
CA ILE A 85 3.84 13.40 -10.65
C ILE A 85 2.64 14.19 -11.21
N ARG A 86 1.48 13.53 -11.23
CA ARG A 86 0.18 14.14 -11.47
C ARG A 86 -0.32 14.75 -10.16
N ARG A 87 -0.51 16.06 -10.13
CA ARG A 87 -0.99 16.79 -8.94
C ARG A 87 -2.52 16.90 -8.92
N ASN A 88 -3.09 17.02 -7.72
CA ASN A 88 -4.53 17.25 -7.49
C ASN A 88 -5.44 16.19 -8.13
N VAL A 89 -5.11 14.92 -7.95
CA VAL A 89 -5.83 13.79 -8.57
C VAL A 89 -7.05 13.34 -7.78
N SER A 90 -7.20 13.72 -6.51
CA SER A 90 -8.37 13.29 -5.72
C SER A 90 -9.59 14.12 -6.03
N ASN A 91 -10.74 13.46 -6.18
CA ASN A 91 -12.04 14.11 -6.27
C ASN A 91 -12.78 14.19 -4.92
N THR A 92 -12.12 13.79 -3.83
CA THR A 92 -12.69 13.77 -2.49
C THR A 92 -12.65 15.16 -1.87
N LEU A 93 -13.80 15.67 -1.42
CA LEU A 93 -13.94 16.93 -0.71
C LEU A 93 -14.04 16.71 0.80
N ALA A 94 -13.39 17.60 1.55
CA ALA A 94 -13.53 17.68 2.98
C ALA A 94 -13.64 19.14 3.41
N ARG A 95 -14.73 19.46 4.12
CA ARG A 95 -15.03 20.83 4.57
C ARG A 95 -14.93 21.87 3.43
N GLY A 96 -15.40 21.50 2.24
CA GLY A 96 -15.41 22.37 1.06
C GLY A 96 -14.08 22.51 0.31
N LYS A 97 -13.03 21.77 0.69
CA LYS A 97 -11.74 21.75 -0.02
C LYS A 97 -11.42 20.37 -0.56
N GLN A 98 -10.81 20.32 -1.74
CA GLN A 98 -10.30 19.09 -2.35
C GLN A 98 -9.12 18.56 -1.56
N ALA A 99 -9.08 17.24 -1.34
CA ALA A 99 -7.95 16.58 -0.71
C ALA A 99 -6.69 16.77 -1.57
N ASN A 100 -5.60 17.20 -0.94
CA ASN A 100 -4.33 17.44 -1.63
C ASN A 100 -3.60 16.10 -1.85
N ILE A 101 -4.02 15.38 -2.88
CA ILE A 101 -3.47 14.09 -3.25
C ILE A 101 -2.86 14.20 -4.65
N SER A 102 -1.60 13.81 -4.75
CA SER A 102 -0.85 13.66 -5.99
C SER A 102 -0.55 12.17 -6.24
N LEU A 103 -0.24 11.83 -7.47
CA LEU A 103 0.01 10.45 -7.90
C LEU A 103 1.23 10.38 -8.81
N LEU A 104 2.13 9.46 -8.48
CA LEU A 104 3.07 8.87 -9.43
C LEU A 104 2.48 7.54 -9.89
N ALA A 105 1.93 7.52 -11.11
CA ALA A 105 1.08 6.43 -11.59
C ALA A 105 1.90 5.22 -12.04
N SER A 106 1.30 4.03 -11.96
CA SER A 106 1.83 2.80 -12.55
C SER A 106 1.28 2.54 -13.95
N SER A 107 1.87 1.58 -14.64
CA SER A 107 1.36 1.01 -15.88
C SER A 107 1.51 -0.51 -15.88
N THR A 108 0.87 -1.16 -16.84
CA THR A 108 1.04 -2.59 -17.11
C THR A 108 2.46 -2.97 -17.53
N ASP A 109 3.24 -2.00 -18.01
CA ASP A 109 4.61 -2.19 -18.46
C ASP A 109 5.61 -2.20 -17.30
N LEU A 110 5.18 -1.93 -16.06
CA LEU A 110 6.04 -1.99 -14.88
C LEU A 110 6.73 -3.35 -14.76
N ARG A 111 6.03 -4.45 -15.05
CA ARG A 111 6.62 -5.81 -15.02
C ARG A 111 7.72 -6.01 -16.05
N VAL A 112 7.57 -5.40 -17.23
CA VAL A 112 8.56 -5.47 -18.30
C VAL A 112 9.76 -4.63 -17.91
N SER A 113 9.51 -3.41 -17.43
CA SER A 113 10.54 -2.49 -16.96
C SER A 113 11.35 -3.07 -15.79
N GLU A 114 10.72 -3.77 -14.84
CA GLU A 114 11.42 -4.54 -13.79
C GLU A 114 12.44 -5.51 -14.39
N ARG A 115 12.01 -6.32 -15.37
CA ARG A 115 12.86 -7.34 -16.00
C ARG A 115 14.00 -6.72 -16.80
N GLU A 116 13.76 -5.59 -17.46
CA GLU A 116 14.77 -4.87 -18.21
C GLU A 116 15.84 -4.29 -17.29
N VAL A 117 15.43 -3.61 -16.22
CA VAL A 117 16.35 -3.06 -15.20
C VAL A 117 17.22 -4.17 -14.61
N ILE A 118 16.63 -5.31 -14.21
CA ILE A 118 17.39 -6.46 -13.70
C ILE A 118 18.39 -6.93 -14.76
N ARG A 119 17.95 -7.12 -16.00
CA ARG A 119 18.81 -7.61 -17.08
C ARG A 119 19.98 -6.68 -17.37
N GLU A 120 19.75 -5.37 -17.43
CA GLU A 120 20.77 -4.38 -17.72
C GLU A 120 21.80 -4.28 -16.60
N LEU A 121 21.33 -4.21 -15.35
CA LEU A 121 22.22 -4.15 -14.20
C LEU A 121 22.99 -5.47 -14.02
N SER A 122 22.37 -6.64 -14.24
CA SER A 122 23.09 -7.91 -14.21
C SER A 122 24.17 -8.01 -15.30
N ARG A 123 23.95 -7.43 -16.49
CA ARG A 123 25.00 -7.33 -17.52
C ARG A 123 26.18 -6.46 -17.09
N SER A 124 25.95 -5.49 -16.22
CA SER A 124 27.00 -4.67 -15.61
C SER A 124 27.72 -5.35 -14.43
N GLY A 125 27.39 -6.61 -14.13
CA GLY A 125 28.00 -7.40 -13.06
C GLY A 125 27.30 -7.30 -11.70
N GLU A 126 26.14 -6.64 -11.63
CA GLU A 126 25.38 -6.52 -10.38
C GLU A 126 24.70 -7.83 -9.99
N THR A 127 24.79 -8.18 -8.71
CA THR A 127 23.97 -9.23 -8.10
C THR A 127 22.52 -8.77 -8.00
N LEU A 128 21.59 -9.69 -7.77
CA LEU A 128 20.18 -9.34 -7.53
C LEU A 128 20.04 -8.40 -6.33
N ASP A 129 20.76 -8.67 -5.23
CA ASP A 129 20.80 -7.80 -4.06
C ASP A 129 21.34 -6.40 -4.41
N GLY A 130 22.36 -6.33 -5.27
CA GLY A 130 22.90 -5.08 -5.79
C GLY A 130 21.88 -4.28 -6.60
N VAL A 131 21.04 -4.96 -7.39
CA VAL A 131 19.92 -4.34 -8.11
C VAL A 131 18.92 -3.72 -7.13
N GLU A 132 18.53 -4.44 -6.08
CA GLU A 132 17.59 -3.91 -5.09
C GLU A 132 18.15 -2.70 -4.33
N VAL A 133 19.43 -2.75 -3.93
CA VAL A 133 20.11 -1.63 -3.26
C VAL A 133 20.22 -0.41 -4.16
N LYS A 134 20.55 -0.59 -5.45
CA LYS A 134 20.59 0.51 -6.42
C LYS A 134 19.21 1.14 -6.61
N LEU A 135 18.17 0.32 -6.73
CA LEU A 135 16.79 0.78 -6.85
C LEU A 135 16.33 1.57 -5.63
N LEU A 136 16.61 1.05 -4.44
CA LEU A 136 16.34 1.73 -3.18
C LEU A 136 17.03 3.09 -3.12
N ASN A 137 18.31 3.15 -3.48
CA ASN A 137 19.08 4.39 -3.44
C ASN A 137 18.60 5.40 -4.48
N ALA A 138 18.26 4.96 -5.69
CA ALA A 138 17.69 5.82 -6.71
C ALA A 138 16.34 6.41 -6.25
N LEU A 139 15.43 5.57 -5.75
CA LEU A 139 14.13 6.02 -5.22
C LEU A 139 14.30 7.01 -4.07
N ARG A 140 15.16 6.72 -3.09
CA ARG A 140 15.45 7.62 -1.96
C ARG A 140 16.01 8.96 -2.44
N HIS A 141 16.97 8.93 -3.37
CA HIS A 141 17.57 10.13 -3.92
C HIS A 141 16.52 11.02 -4.60
N HIS A 142 15.71 10.43 -5.48
CA HIS A 142 14.70 11.19 -6.20
C HIS A 142 13.56 11.66 -5.30
N ILE A 143 13.10 10.87 -4.35
CA ILE A 143 12.12 11.32 -3.35
C ILE A 143 12.68 12.49 -2.53
N ALA A 144 13.96 12.45 -2.14
CA ALA A 144 14.57 13.57 -1.41
C ALA A 144 14.58 14.88 -2.22
N THR A 145 14.62 14.81 -3.56
CA THR A 145 14.55 16.01 -4.42
C THR A 145 13.18 16.71 -4.40
N LEU A 146 12.13 16.03 -3.91
CA LEU A 146 10.80 16.63 -3.71
C LEU A 146 10.76 17.56 -2.48
N GLY A 147 11.80 17.56 -1.63
CA GLY A 147 11.88 18.39 -0.44
C GLY A 147 10.71 18.14 0.52
N GLU A 148 10.03 19.21 0.94
CA GLU A 148 8.85 19.16 1.82
C GLU A 148 7.53 19.40 1.06
N GLU A 149 7.46 19.09 -0.25
CA GLU A 149 6.21 19.21 -1.03
C GLU A 149 5.11 18.30 -0.47
N PHE A 150 5.50 17.13 0.06
CA PHE A 150 4.59 16.11 0.59
C PHE A 150 4.84 15.84 2.07
N ASP A 151 3.82 15.94 2.90
CA ASP A 151 3.87 15.50 4.30
C ASP A 151 3.95 13.97 4.39
N TYR A 152 3.22 13.29 3.52
CA TYR A 152 3.12 11.83 3.48
C TYR A 152 3.32 11.28 2.06
N ILE A 153 4.07 10.18 1.96
CA ILE A 153 4.14 9.35 0.76
C ILE A 153 3.55 7.98 1.11
N ILE A 154 2.58 7.52 0.32
CA ILE A 154 1.96 6.21 0.48
C ILE A 154 2.25 5.38 -0.76
N VAL A 155 2.83 4.21 -0.59
CA VAL A 155 3.24 3.33 -1.70
C VAL A 155 2.30 2.12 -1.77
N ASP A 156 1.61 1.95 -2.90
CA ASP A 156 0.80 0.75 -3.18
C ASP A 156 1.68 -0.31 -3.82
N CYS A 157 1.95 -1.39 -3.10
CA CYS A 157 2.84 -2.44 -3.60
C CYS A 157 2.09 -3.63 -4.19
N ALA A 158 2.64 -4.16 -5.28
CA ALA A 158 2.22 -5.43 -5.87
C ALA A 158 2.24 -6.58 -4.85
N PRO A 159 1.43 -7.64 -5.06
CA PRO A 159 1.64 -8.90 -4.35
C PRO A 159 2.94 -9.58 -4.79
N GLY A 160 3.79 -9.96 -3.82
CA GLY A 160 4.95 -10.83 -4.04
C GLY A 160 6.29 -10.17 -3.77
N ILE A 161 7.36 -10.81 -4.24
CA ILE A 161 8.75 -10.35 -4.10
C ILE A 161 9.16 -9.76 -5.44
N SER A 162 9.36 -8.44 -5.47
CA SER A 162 9.92 -7.75 -6.62
C SER A 162 10.92 -6.69 -6.13
N PRO A 163 11.95 -6.35 -6.92
CA PRO A 163 12.93 -5.34 -6.50
C PRO A 163 12.30 -3.97 -6.18
N PHE A 164 11.22 -3.58 -6.87
CA PHE A 164 10.49 -2.36 -6.55
C PHE A 164 9.73 -2.46 -5.23
N THR A 165 9.10 -3.61 -4.95
CA THR A 165 8.45 -3.87 -3.67
C THR A 165 9.48 -3.84 -2.53
N SER A 166 10.63 -4.49 -2.70
CA SER A 166 11.73 -4.49 -1.74
C SER A 166 12.22 -3.06 -1.48
N ALA A 167 12.48 -2.28 -2.54
CA ALA A 167 12.92 -0.89 -2.42
C ALA A 167 11.88 0.00 -1.73
N ALA A 168 10.58 -0.18 -2.02
CA ALA A 168 9.50 0.52 -1.33
C ALA A 168 9.46 0.22 0.17
N ILE A 169 9.66 -1.05 0.56
CA ILE A 169 9.75 -1.46 1.96
C ILE A 169 10.98 -0.86 2.64
N GLY A 170 12.13 -0.87 1.95
CA GLY A 170 13.39 -0.35 2.47
C GLY A 170 13.38 1.16 2.73
N MET A 171 12.60 1.93 1.97
CA MET A 171 12.50 3.38 2.19
C MET A 171 11.40 3.79 3.19
N ALA A 172 10.47 2.89 3.52
CA ALA A 172 9.33 3.23 4.37
C ALA A 172 9.73 3.55 5.82
N ASP A 173 9.04 4.50 6.45
CA ASP A 173 9.06 4.69 7.90
C ASP A 173 8.16 3.65 8.59
N LEU A 174 7.06 3.26 7.94
CA LEU A 174 6.11 2.25 8.41
C LEU A 174 5.65 1.34 7.26
N VAL A 175 5.67 0.03 7.50
CA VAL A 175 5.01 -0.95 6.63
C VAL A 175 3.66 -1.35 7.22
N VAL A 176 2.60 -1.15 6.44
CA VAL A 176 1.23 -1.60 6.76
C VAL A 176 0.94 -2.88 5.98
N LEU A 177 0.42 -3.89 6.68
CA LEU A 177 0.13 -5.23 6.15
C LEU A 177 -1.38 -5.52 6.18
N PRO A 178 -2.18 -5.03 5.20
CA PRO A 178 -3.60 -5.36 5.11
C PRO A 178 -3.81 -6.88 5.03
N THR A 179 -4.57 -7.45 5.95
CA THR A 179 -4.69 -8.91 6.11
C THR A 179 -6.14 -9.27 6.40
N ILE A 180 -6.72 -10.14 5.56
CA ILE A 180 -8.02 -10.76 5.89
C ILE A 180 -7.76 -11.80 6.97
N PRO A 181 -8.56 -11.88 8.06
CA PRO A 181 -8.40 -12.93 9.07
C PRO A 181 -8.79 -14.33 8.52
N ASP A 182 -8.00 -14.88 7.61
CA ASP A 182 -8.21 -16.21 7.04
C ASP A 182 -6.88 -16.96 6.88
N PHE A 183 -6.98 -18.27 6.65
CA PHE A 183 -5.83 -19.16 6.51
C PHE A 183 -4.81 -18.68 5.47
N LEU A 184 -5.28 -18.31 4.27
CA LEU A 184 -4.40 -17.96 3.16
C LEU A 184 -3.68 -16.62 3.40
N SER A 185 -4.35 -15.66 4.03
CA SER A 185 -3.73 -14.36 4.35
C SER A 185 -2.74 -14.51 5.48
N ASP A 186 -3.00 -15.41 6.42
CA ASP A 186 -2.04 -15.76 7.46
C ASP A 186 -0.79 -16.44 6.87
N LEU A 187 -0.94 -17.35 5.91
CA LEU A 187 0.21 -17.88 5.15
C LEU A 187 0.99 -16.76 4.43
N GLY A 188 0.28 -15.81 3.82
CA GLY A 188 0.88 -14.64 3.19
C GLY A 188 1.67 -13.77 4.18
N LEU A 189 1.15 -13.59 5.40
CA LEU A 189 1.82 -12.88 6.49
C LEU A 189 3.10 -13.61 6.93
N HIS A 190 3.04 -14.93 7.14
CA HIS A 190 4.23 -15.71 7.46
C HIS A 190 5.30 -15.59 6.38
N SER A 191 4.89 -15.71 5.12
CA SER A 191 5.79 -15.56 3.98
C SER A 191 6.40 -14.14 3.95
N PHE A 192 5.62 -13.10 4.26
CA PHE A 192 6.14 -11.74 4.33
C PHE A 192 7.22 -11.62 5.40
N ILE A 193 6.96 -12.08 6.63
CA ILE A 193 7.92 -11.99 7.74
C ILE A 193 9.19 -12.79 7.46
N ALA A 194 9.07 -13.96 6.82
CA ALA A 194 10.20 -14.78 6.44
C ALA A 194 11.08 -14.12 5.37
N ASN A 195 10.52 -13.38 4.40
CA ASN A 195 11.30 -12.84 3.28
C ASN A 195 11.73 -11.38 3.48
N PHE A 196 10.91 -10.58 4.18
CA PHE A 196 11.11 -9.13 4.32
C PHE A 196 11.53 -8.71 5.74
N GLY A 197 11.90 -9.66 6.60
CA GLY A 197 12.50 -9.38 7.90
C GLY A 197 14.03 -9.26 7.81
N PRO A 198 14.81 -10.13 8.49
CA PRO A 198 16.28 -10.06 8.49
C PRO A 198 16.93 -10.41 7.13
N ASN A 199 16.13 -10.85 6.15
CA ASN A 199 16.61 -11.37 4.88
C ASN A 199 16.64 -10.34 3.75
N LEU A 200 16.18 -9.09 3.98
CA LEU A 200 16.42 -8.02 3.02
C LEU A 200 17.90 -7.64 2.99
N PRO A 201 18.45 -7.28 1.81
CA PRO A 201 19.83 -6.80 1.71
C PRO A 201 20.05 -5.42 2.36
N PHE A 202 18.98 -4.82 2.91
CA PHE A 202 18.99 -3.55 3.62
C PHE A 202 18.02 -3.58 4.80
N ALA A 203 18.21 -2.66 5.75
CA ALA A 203 17.33 -2.53 6.89
C ALA A 203 15.89 -2.24 6.45
N VAL A 204 14.96 -3.02 7.00
CA VAL A 204 13.52 -2.84 6.89
C VAL A 204 13.13 -1.57 7.65
N ALA A 205 12.05 -0.92 7.21
CA ALA A 205 11.43 0.28 7.76
C ALA A 205 11.74 0.65 9.23
N LYS A 206 11.82 1.95 9.52
CA LYS A 206 12.18 2.49 10.84
C LYS A 206 11.29 1.95 11.97
N LYS A 207 10.00 1.75 11.69
CA LYS A 207 9.02 1.17 12.62
C LYS A 207 8.72 -0.28 12.21
N LYS A 208 8.52 -1.12 13.22
CA LYS A 208 8.14 -2.53 13.04
C LYS A 208 6.86 -2.66 12.19
N PRO A 209 6.82 -3.56 11.18
CA PRO A 209 5.64 -3.75 10.33
C PRO A 209 4.37 -4.02 11.13
N ARG A 210 3.23 -3.52 10.66
CA ARG A 210 1.95 -3.63 11.37
C ARG A 210 0.83 -4.23 10.52
N VAL A 211 0.21 -5.27 11.04
CA VAL A 211 -0.97 -5.90 10.45
C VAL A 211 -2.20 -5.02 10.67
N LEU A 212 -2.85 -4.67 9.57
CA LEU A 212 -4.18 -4.06 9.57
C LEU A 212 -5.18 -5.13 9.16
N PHE A 213 -6.11 -5.49 10.04
CA PHE A 213 -7.18 -6.38 9.63
C PHE A 213 -8.14 -5.67 8.69
N THR A 214 -8.35 -6.25 7.52
CA THR A 214 -9.24 -5.75 6.48
C THR A 214 -10.27 -6.81 6.15
N ARG A 215 -11.42 -6.37 5.62
CA ARG A 215 -12.50 -7.28 5.23
C ARG A 215 -12.91 -8.20 6.37
N SER A 216 -12.80 -7.71 7.61
CA SER A 216 -13.05 -8.54 8.79
C SER A 216 -14.54 -8.85 8.90
N GLN A 217 -14.81 -10.10 9.26
CA GLN A 217 -16.14 -10.61 9.60
C GLN A 217 -16.08 -11.28 10.98
N ALA A 218 -15.13 -10.90 11.84
CA ALA A 218 -14.92 -11.49 13.17
C ALA A 218 -16.14 -11.31 14.10
N ARG A 219 -17.01 -10.34 13.80
CA ARG A 219 -18.30 -10.12 14.49
C ARG A 219 -19.48 -10.85 13.83
N GLY A 220 -19.25 -11.59 12.73
CA GLY A 220 -20.27 -12.20 11.87
C GLY A 220 -20.05 -13.71 11.58
N LYS A 221 -20.03 -14.05 10.27
CA LYS A 221 -20.22 -15.39 9.65
C LYS A 221 -19.55 -16.53 10.44
N ARG A 222 -20.34 -17.53 10.82
CA ARG A 222 -19.86 -18.77 11.46
C ARG A 222 -19.92 -19.92 10.47
N SER A 223 -18.85 -20.69 10.39
CA SER A 223 -18.76 -21.89 9.56
C SER A 223 -18.83 -23.12 10.44
N ARG A 224 -19.51 -24.17 9.96
CA ARG A 224 -19.51 -25.47 10.62
C ARG A 224 -18.25 -26.22 10.21
N LEU A 225 -17.31 -26.39 11.13
CA LEU A 225 -16.03 -27.05 10.88
C LEU A 225 -15.86 -28.24 11.82
N TRP A 226 -15.21 -29.29 11.32
CA TRP A 226 -14.84 -30.44 12.13
C TRP A 226 -13.77 -30.04 13.16
N ASN A 227 -14.05 -30.26 14.44
CA ASN A 227 -13.08 -30.10 15.52
C ASN A 227 -12.47 -31.47 15.86
N PRO A 228 -11.24 -31.77 15.42
CA PRO A 228 -10.61 -33.06 15.65
C PRO A 228 -10.33 -33.33 17.14
N ALA A 229 -10.13 -32.30 17.96
CA ALA A 229 -9.91 -32.46 19.41
C ALA A 229 -11.18 -32.87 20.17
N ARG A 230 -12.36 -32.64 19.59
CA ARG A 230 -13.66 -32.95 20.21
C ARG A 230 -14.48 -33.99 19.43
N GLY A 231 -13.97 -34.49 18.31
CA GLY A 231 -14.64 -35.47 17.46
C GLY A 231 -16.03 -35.02 16.97
N LYS A 232 -16.26 -33.71 16.78
CA LYS A 232 -17.56 -33.17 16.35
C LYS A 232 -17.44 -31.90 15.52
N ASN A 233 -18.49 -31.64 14.74
CA ASN A 233 -18.63 -30.36 14.04
C ASN A 233 -19.02 -29.24 15.02
N GLU A 234 -18.31 -28.12 14.98
CA GLU A 234 -18.59 -26.94 15.79
C GLU A 234 -18.81 -25.71 14.90
N MET A 235 -19.65 -24.79 15.38
CA MET A 235 -19.83 -23.48 14.75
C MET A 235 -18.68 -22.58 15.18
N ILE A 236 -17.75 -22.30 14.26
CA ILE A 236 -16.57 -21.49 14.51
C ILE A 236 -16.65 -20.23 13.64
N ASN A 237 -16.44 -19.06 14.24
CA ASN A 237 -16.12 -17.88 13.45
C ASN A 237 -14.64 -17.96 13.07
N THR A 238 -14.37 -18.34 11.82
CA THR A 238 -13.00 -18.52 11.32
C THR A 238 -12.22 -17.23 11.36
N HIS A 239 -12.85 -16.09 11.05
CA HIS A 239 -12.17 -14.80 11.09
C HIS A 239 -11.72 -14.44 12.50
N LYS A 240 -12.59 -14.61 13.49
CA LYS A 240 -12.24 -14.38 14.89
C LYS A 240 -11.09 -15.29 15.34
N LYS A 241 -11.14 -16.58 14.96
CA LYS A 241 -10.05 -17.52 15.26
C LYS A 241 -8.70 -17.03 14.72
N TYR A 242 -8.62 -16.71 13.43
CA TYR A 242 -7.36 -16.25 12.83
C TYR A 242 -6.92 -14.88 13.36
N GLU A 243 -7.87 -13.99 13.65
CA GLU A 243 -7.58 -12.70 14.29
C GLU A 243 -6.89 -12.90 15.65
N ASP A 244 -7.48 -13.75 16.51
CA ASP A 244 -6.94 -14.07 17.83
C ASP A 244 -5.55 -14.74 17.74
N GLU A 245 -5.36 -15.67 16.79
CA GLU A 245 -4.08 -16.35 16.55
C GLU A 245 -2.98 -15.39 16.05
N ILE A 246 -3.31 -14.46 15.16
CA ILE A 246 -2.38 -13.44 14.66
C ILE A 246 -2.04 -12.45 15.78
N ARG A 247 -3.03 -11.97 16.54
CA ARG A 247 -2.82 -11.08 17.70
C ARG A 247 -1.93 -11.75 18.75
N LYS A 248 -2.17 -13.01 19.09
CA LYS A 248 -1.33 -13.78 20.02
C LYS A 248 0.12 -13.89 19.53
N ARG A 249 0.36 -14.15 18.24
CA ARG A 249 1.73 -14.17 17.69
C ARG A 249 2.40 -12.81 17.76
N SER A 250 1.66 -11.73 17.58
CA SER A 250 2.22 -10.37 17.63
C SER A 250 2.74 -9.94 19.00
N THR A 251 2.33 -10.61 20.08
CA THR A 251 2.82 -10.34 21.45
C THR A 251 4.10 -11.10 21.81
N ALA A 252 4.58 -12.01 20.95
CA ALA A 252 5.84 -12.70 21.19
C ALA A 252 7.03 -11.71 21.15
N LYS A 253 8.05 -11.98 21.98
CA LYS A 253 9.22 -11.08 22.13
C LYS A 253 9.96 -10.85 20.81
N ASP A 254 10.01 -11.89 19.99
CA ASP A 254 10.69 -11.98 18.69
C ASP A 254 9.71 -11.85 17.50
N ALA A 255 8.45 -11.46 17.75
CA ALA A 255 7.47 -11.30 16.67
C ALA A 255 8.05 -10.36 15.60
N GLY A 256 7.93 -10.68 14.32
CA GLY A 256 8.38 -9.80 13.23
C GLY A 256 7.45 -8.62 12.94
N PHE A 257 6.29 -8.54 13.60
CA PHE A 257 5.24 -7.55 13.35
C PHE A 257 4.49 -7.16 14.63
N MET A 258 3.66 -6.12 14.53
CA MET A 258 2.61 -5.78 15.50
C MET A 258 1.24 -5.76 14.81
N VAL A 259 0.16 -5.60 15.56
CA VAL A 259 -1.20 -5.52 15.00
C VAL A 259 -1.83 -4.19 15.41
N PHE A 260 -2.49 -3.53 14.47
CA PHE A 260 -3.30 -2.34 14.77
C PHE A 260 -4.47 -2.70 15.69
N LYS A 261 -4.88 -1.75 16.54
CA LYS A 261 -6.10 -1.86 17.34
C LYS A 261 -7.31 -1.79 16.42
N GLN A 262 -7.28 -0.89 15.44
CA GLN A 262 -8.35 -0.69 14.47
C GLN A 262 -8.33 -1.76 13.36
N SER A 263 -9.50 -1.95 12.76
CA SER A 263 -9.73 -2.83 11.61
C SER A 263 -10.76 -2.23 10.67
N ILE A 264 -10.74 -2.67 9.41
CA ILE A 264 -11.77 -2.34 8.43
C ILE A 264 -12.61 -3.61 8.18
N ASP A 265 -13.87 -3.58 8.57
CA ASP A 265 -14.81 -4.68 8.35
C ASP A 265 -15.19 -4.83 6.86
N GLU A 266 -15.67 -6.01 6.46
CA GLU A 266 -16.22 -6.20 5.11
C GLU A 266 -17.39 -5.23 4.88
N SER A 267 -17.30 -4.41 3.83
CA SER A 267 -18.34 -3.44 3.49
C SER A 267 -18.52 -3.35 1.97
N PRO A 268 -19.75 -3.45 1.44
CA PRO A 268 -20.02 -3.23 0.02
C PRO A 268 -19.76 -1.77 -0.40
N ALA A 269 -19.71 -0.83 0.55
CA ALA A 269 -19.39 0.56 0.28
C ALA A 269 -17.91 0.77 -0.07
N MET A 270 -16.99 -0.13 0.34
CA MET A 270 -15.56 0.02 0.03
C MET A 270 -15.28 -0.14 -1.48
N PRO A 271 -15.76 -1.19 -2.19
CA PRO A 271 -15.66 -1.24 -3.65
C PRO A 271 -16.31 -0.04 -4.35
N ALA A 272 -17.48 0.40 -3.89
CA ALA A 272 -18.13 1.59 -4.44
C ALA A 272 -17.28 2.86 -4.26
N ALA A 273 -16.62 3.00 -3.11
CA ALA A 273 -15.69 4.10 -2.84
C ALA A 273 -14.51 4.13 -3.82
N MET A 274 -13.96 2.96 -4.14
CA MET A 274 -12.86 2.84 -5.12
C MET A 274 -13.33 3.22 -6.53
N ALA A 275 -14.54 2.81 -6.92
CA ALA A 275 -15.13 3.15 -8.22
C ALA A 275 -15.53 4.63 -8.34
N MET A 276 -15.70 5.35 -7.23
CA MET A 276 -16.03 6.78 -7.23
C MET A 276 -14.83 7.69 -7.49
N GLY A 277 -13.60 7.22 -7.36
CA GLY A 277 -12.41 8.05 -7.62
C GLY A 277 -12.12 8.21 -9.12
N GLY A 278 -11.46 9.31 -9.49
CA GLY A 278 -11.08 9.58 -10.88
C GLY A 278 -12.22 9.91 -11.85
N VAL A 279 -13.45 10.12 -11.36
CA VAL A 279 -14.57 10.54 -12.22
C VAL A 279 -14.43 12.01 -12.56
N VAL A 280 -13.98 12.31 -13.78
CA VAL A 280 -13.79 13.67 -14.30
C VAL A 280 -15.06 14.51 -14.10
N GLY A 281 -14.90 15.68 -13.49
CA GLY A 281 -15.99 16.64 -13.28
C GLY A 281 -16.96 16.33 -12.13
N LYS A 282 -16.77 15.21 -11.39
CA LYS A 282 -17.58 14.91 -10.19
C LYS A 282 -16.73 14.92 -8.94
N THR A 283 -17.05 15.84 -8.03
CA THR A 283 -16.54 15.84 -6.67
C THR A 283 -17.48 15.07 -5.75
N VAL A 284 -16.90 14.43 -4.73
CA VAL A 284 -17.65 13.65 -3.73
C VAL A 284 -17.15 14.01 -2.34
N THR A 285 -18.03 14.23 -1.38
CA THR A 285 -17.57 14.47 0.01
C THR A 285 -17.00 13.18 0.61
N PHE A 286 -16.07 13.30 1.57
CA PHE A 286 -15.53 12.14 2.27
C PHE A 286 -16.62 11.22 2.84
N GLN A 287 -17.68 11.80 3.43
CA GLN A 287 -18.81 11.05 4.00
C GLN A 287 -19.68 10.37 2.94
N GLN A 288 -19.82 10.95 1.74
CA GLN A 288 -20.48 10.27 0.63
C GLN A 288 -19.63 9.13 0.07
N LYS A 289 -18.30 9.32 0.03
CA LYS A 289 -17.36 8.31 -0.46
C LYS A 289 -17.24 7.13 0.51
N TYR A 290 -17.17 7.40 1.81
CA TYR A 290 -17.04 6.43 2.89
C TYR A 290 -18.19 6.60 3.91
N PRO A 291 -19.37 6.03 3.63
CA PRO A 291 -20.56 6.26 4.46
C PRO A 291 -20.56 5.47 5.78
N GLY A 292 -21.21 6.05 6.79
CA GLY A 292 -21.49 5.41 8.07
C GLY A 292 -20.23 4.86 8.76
N SER A 293 -20.34 3.64 9.29
CA SER A 293 -19.26 2.97 10.05
C SER A 293 -17.99 2.74 9.23
N LEU A 294 -18.06 2.72 7.89
CA LEU A 294 -16.86 2.63 7.05
C LEU A 294 -16.01 3.89 7.16
N GLY A 295 -16.64 5.08 7.10
CA GLY A 295 -15.93 6.35 7.25
C GLY A 295 -15.26 6.47 8.62
N ASP A 296 -15.97 6.08 9.68
CA ASP A 296 -15.44 6.08 11.05
C ASP A 296 -14.23 5.13 11.18
N ALA A 297 -14.32 3.93 10.61
CA ALA A 297 -13.21 2.96 10.63
C ALA A 297 -11.99 3.48 9.84
N VAL A 298 -12.19 4.07 8.67
CA VAL A 298 -11.11 4.65 7.85
C VAL A 298 -10.41 5.79 8.60
N ILE A 299 -11.18 6.68 9.27
CA ILE A 299 -10.61 7.76 10.08
C ILE A 299 -9.82 7.20 11.27
N ALA A 300 -10.37 6.21 11.99
CA ALA A 300 -9.71 5.61 13.14
C ALA A 300 -8.40 4.90 12.75
N VAL A 301 -8.40 4.17 11.63
CA VAL A 301 -7.17 3.54 11.08
C VAL A 301 -6.15 4.61 10.73
N LYS A 302 -6.56 5.70 10.08
CA LYS A 302 -5.69 6.83 9.77
C LYS A 302 -5.09 7.42 11.05
N ASP A 303 -5.89 7.69 12.08
CA ASP A 303 -5.40 8.26 13.35
C ASP A 303 -4.37 7.35 14.02
N GLU A 304 -4.62 6.04 14.07
CA GLU A 304 -3.68 5.08 14.64
C GLU A 304 -2.37 4.99 13.83
N ILE A 305 -2.45 5.00 12.49
CA ILE A 305 -1.25 5.03 11.63
C ILE A 305 -0.41 6.29 11.91
N LEU A 306 -1.05 7.45 12.00
CA LEU A 306 -0.35 8.71 12.29
C LEU A 306 0.23 8.74 13.71
N GLU A 307 -0.41 8.09 14.68
CA GLU A 307 0.12 7.92 16.04
C GLU A 307 1.39 7.04 16.04
N VAL A 308 1.42 5.98 15.24
CA VAL A 308 2.59 5.07 15.14
C VAL A 308 3.80 5.74 14.49
N LEU A 309 3.56 6.66 13.55
CA LEU A 309 4.60 7.41 12.85
C LEU A 309 5.28 8.46 13.74
N LYS A 310 4.55 9.03 14.72
CA LYS A 310 5.13 9.91 15.74
C LYS A 310 6.19 9.20 16.59
#